data_AF-A0A224Y2K5-F1
#
_entry.id   AF-A0A224Y2K5-F1
#
_cell.length_a   1.000
_cell.length_b   1.000
_cell.length_c   1.000
_cell.angle_alpha   90.00
_cell.angle_beta   90.00
_cell.angle_gamma   90.00
#
_symmetry.space_group_name_H-M   'P 1'
#
loop_
_entity.id
_entity.type
_entity.pdbx_description
1 polymer ?
#
loop_
_entity_poly.entity_id
_entity_poly.type
_entity_poly.pdbx_seq_one_letter_code
_entity_poly.pdbx_strand_id
1 'polypeptide(L)'
;MKVKFHIVHENGVKRVRSIKKLEDDISFIFPPELQHEEHHESLFGNSIIKNSVNSLKKEKGFRNIAITLDTKLKPIYLDDEGNFVFKTIYLDEEIISNVNHSSASVSEP
;
A
#
# COMPACT_ATOMS: atom_id res chain seq x y z
N MET A 1 -1.07 0.83 -16.42
CA MET A 1 -0.57 1.85 -15.46
C MET A 1 0.27 1.16 -14.40
N LYS A 2 1.41 1.73 -13.99
CA LYS A 2 2.24 1.17 -12.90
C LYS A 2 1.87 1.81 -11.57
N VAL A 3 1.64 0.97 -10.58
CA VAL A 3 1.32 1.37 -9.20
C VAL A 3 2.24 0.65 -8.23
N LYS A 4 2.37 1.20 -7.03
CA LYS A 4 3.15 0.63 -5.95
C LYS A 4 2.23 0.40 -4.76
N PHE A 5 2.17 -0.85 -4.30
CA PHE A 5 1.44 -1.25 -3.11
C PHE A 5 2.37 -1.31 -1.91
N HIS A 6 1.94 -0.76 -0.77
CA HIS A 6 2.57 -0.97 0.52
C HIS A 6 1.88 -2.14 1.22
N ILE A 7 2.56 -3.28 1.28
CA ILE A 7 2.05 -4.48 1.94
C ILE A 7 2.79 -4.69 3.26
N VAL A 8 2.05 -4.81 4.34
CA VAL A 8 2.56 -5.13 5.68
C VAL A 8 2.18 -6.56 6.05
N HIS A 9 3.05 -7.21 6.81
CA HIS A 9 2.83 -8.51 7.42
C HIS A 9 3.09 -8.36 8.91
N GLU A 10 2.01 -8.37 9.70
CA GLU A 10 2.04 -8.13 11.14
C GLU A 10 1.24 -9.22 11.85
N ASN A 11 1.86 -9.89 12.84
CA ASN A 11 1.22 -10.94 13.64
C ASN A 11 0.59 -12.07 12.79
N GLY A 12 1.24 -12.45 11.69
CA GLY A 12 0.74 -13.50 10.79
C GLY A 12 -0.32 -13.02 9.77
N VAL A 13 -0.74 -11.76 9.84
CA VAL A 13 -1.77 -11.18 8.97
C VAL A 13 -1.13 -10.27 7.93
N LYS A 14 -1.47 -10.48 6.65
CA LYS A 14 -1.04 -9.60 5.56
C LYS A 14 -2.10 -8.54 5.30
N ARG A 15 -1.65 -7.29 5.12
CA ARG A 15 -2.52 -6.16 4.84
C ARG A 15 -1.95 -5.29 3.73
N VAL A 16 -2.82 -4.83 2.83
CA VAL A 16 -2.49 -3.82 1.82
C VAL A 16 -2.86 -2.48 2.41
N ARG A 17 -1.86 -1.73 2.89
CA ARG A 17 -2.08 -0.49 3.63
C ARG A 17 -2.37 0.68 2.70
N SER A 18 -1.58 0.83 1.66
CA SER A 18 -1.71 1.93 0.72
C SER A 18 -1.29 1.57 -0.70
N ILE A 19 -1.74 2.38 -1.65
CA ILE A 19 -1.42 2.32 -3.07
C ILE A 19 -1.00 3.71 -3.54
N LYS A 20 -0.06 3.77 -4.48
CA LYS A 20 0.28 5.01 -5.18
C LYS A 20 0.65 4.76 -6.63
N LYS A 21 0.58 5.79 -7.47
CA LYS A 21 1.22 5.70 -8.80
C LYS A 21 2.73 5.63 -8.59
N LEU A 22 3.42 4.91 -9.46
CA LEU A 22 4.85 4.67 -9.28
C LEU A 22 5.67 5.98 -9.25
N GLU A 23 5.22 6.98 -9.99
CA GLU A 23 5.87 8.28 -10.19
C GLU A 23 5.37 9.37 -9.23
N ASP A 24 4.30 9.09 -8.47
CA ASP A 24 3.69 10.05 -7.55
C ASP A 24 4.23 9.85 -6.12
N ASP A 25 4.31 10.94 -5.37
CA ASP A 25 4.65 10.91 -3.94
C ASP A 25 3.44 10.71 -3.04
N ILE A 26 2.24 11.03 -3.54
CA ILE A 26 0.98 10.90 -2.83
C ILE A 26 0.59 9.42 -2.76
N SER A 27 0.38 8.93 -1.54
CA SER A 27 -0.14 7.58 -1.30
C SER A 27 -1.60 7.66 -0.88
N PHE A 28 -2.36 6.62 -1.20
CA PHE A 28 -3.78 6.52 -0.90
C PHE A 28 -4.00 5.32 0.01
N ILE A 29 -4.67 5.52 1.15
CA ILE A 29 -4.82 4.50 2.19
C ILE A 29 -6.09 3.70 1.95
N PHE A 30 -5.99 2.38 2.09
CA PHE A 30 -7.18 1.52 2.12
C PHE A 30 -7.84 1.61 3.50
N PRO A 31 -9.19 1.69 3.59
CA PRO A 31 -9.89 1.66 4.88
C PRO A 31 -9.42 0.49 5.76
N PRO A 32 -9.19 0.66 7.07
CA PRO A 32 -8.58 -0.35 7.93
C PRO A 32 -9.23 -1.74 7.85
N GLU A 33 -10.54 -1.77 7.74
CA GLU A 33 -11.37 -2.97 7.60
C GLU A 33 -11.23 -3.65 6.23
N LEU A 34 -10.80 -2.92 5.21
CA LEU A 34 -10.62 -3.41 3.85
C LEU A 34 -9.18 -3.79 3.51
N GLN A 35 -8.21 -3.57 4.39
CA GLN A 35 -6.80 -3.84 4.11
C GLN A 35 -6.45 -5.33 4.07
N HIS A 36 -7.29 -6.19 4.66
CA HIS A 36 -7.01 -7.62 4.82
C HIS A 36 -6.85 -8.34 3.47
N GLU A 37 -5.96 -9.35 3.43
CA GLU A 37 -5.67 -10.06 2.17
C GLU A 37 -6.90 -10.70 1.51
N GLU A 38 -7.89 -11.08 2.30
CA GLU A 38 -9.19 -11.63 1.86
C GLU A 38 -9.99 -10.66 1.00
N HIS A 39 -9.75 -9.35 1.10
CA HIS A 39 -10.39 -8.37 0.23
C HIS A 39 -9.61 -8.15 -1.07
N HIS A 40 -8.36 -8.61 -1.13
CA HIS A 40 -7.43 -8.38 -2.22
C HIS A 40 -6.99 -9.70 -2.90
N GLU A 41 -7.86 -10.72 -2.94
CA GLU A 41 -7.54 -12.05 -3.49
C GLU A 41 -6.94 -11.99 -4.90
N SER A 42 -7.51 -11.16 -5.79
CA SER A 42 -7.00 -10.95 -7.14
C SER A 42 -5.56 -10.42 -7.15
N LEU A 43 -5.21 -9.54 -6.20
CA LEU A 43 -3.87 -8.99 -6.06
C LEU A 43 -2.90 -10.04 -5.51
N PHE A 44 -3.28 -10.79 -4.47
CA PHE A 44 -2.45 -11.86 -3.91
C PHE A 44 -2.34 -13.09 -4.83
N GLY A 45 -3.25 -13.23 -5.80
CA GLY A 45 -3.13 -14.16 -6.91
C GLY A 45 -2.10 -13.76 -7.97
N ASN A 46 -1.68 -12.49 -8.02
CA ASN A 46 -0.63 -12.04 -8.93
C ASN A 46 0.72 -12.65 -8.52
N SER A 47 1.42 -13.28 -9.47
CA SER A 47 2.67 -14.00 -9.19
C SER A 47 3.78 -13.11 -8.59
N ILE A 48 3.88 -11.85 -9.02
CA ILE A 48 4.87 -10.89 -8.50
C ILE A 48 4.58 -10.56 -7.04
N ILE A 49 3.31 -10.27 -6.72
CA ILE A 49 2.86 -10.00 -5.35
C ILE A 49 3.07 -11.24 -4.49
N LYS A 50 2.55 -12.40 -4.92
CA LYS A 50 2.65 -13.67 -4.20
C LYS A 50 4.10 -14.02 -3.84
N ASN A 51 5.01 -13.95 -4.80
CA ASN A 51 6.42 -14.26 -4.58
C ASN A 51 7.08 -13.25 -3.65
N SER A 52 6.77 -11.96 -3.82
CA SER A 52 7.30 -10.89 -2.97
C SER A 52 6.83 -11.03 -1.52
N VAL A 53 5.55 -11.33 -1.31
CA VAL A 53 4.94 -11.52 0.00
C VAL A 53 5.44 -12.81 0.66
N ASN A 54 5.57 -13.91 -0.07
CA ASN A 54 6.12 -15.15 0.48
C ASN A 54 7.58 -14.99 0.94
N SER A 55 8.32 -14.04 0.35
CA SER A 55 9.68 -13.72 0.77
C SER A 55 9.78 -12.80 2.00
N LEU A 56 8.67 -12.24 2.49
CA LEU A 56 8.60 -11.52 3.76
C LEU A 56 8.73 -12.53 4.91
N LYS A 57 9.99 -12.86 5.23
CA LYS A 57 10.33 -13.67 6.40
C LYS A 57 10.10 -12.83 7.67
N LYS A 58 9.29 -13.36 8.59
CA LYS A 58 9.03 -12.89 9.98
C LYS A 58 7.79 -12.02 10.17
N GLU A 59 7.19 -12.18 11.36
CA GLU A 59 5.91 -11.67 11.85
C GLU A 59 5.75 -10.14 11.88
N LYS A 60 6.76 -9.37 11.46
CA LYS A 60 6.74 -7.90 11.40
C LYS A 60 7.63 -7.41 10.26
N GLY A 61 7.10 -7.36 9.06
CA GLY A 61 7.80 -6.85 7.89
C GLY A 61 6.88 -6.11 6.94
N PHE A 62 7.44 -5.28 6.07
CA PHE A 62 6.69 -4.62 5.01
C PHE A 62 7.47 -4.66 3.69
N ARG A 63 6.75 -4.50 2.58
CA ARG A 63 7.36 -4.34 1.28
C ARG A 63 6.53 -3.41 0.40
N ASN A 64 7.25 -2.54 -0.30
CA ASN A 64 6.69 -1.76 -1.40
C ASN A 64 6.86 -2.57 -2.68
N ILE A 65 5.76 -2.95 -3.33
CA ILE A 65 5.78 -3.79 -4.54
C ILE A 65 5.16 -3.02 -5.70
N ALA A 66 5.95 -2.78 -6.75
CA ALA A 66 5.47 -2.14 -7.96
C ALA A 66 4.97 -3.18 -8.96
N ILE A 67 3.75 -3.00 -9.46
CA ILE A 67 3.19 -3.81 -10.53
C ILE A 67 2.50 -2.94 -11.58
N THR A 68 2.33 -3.48 -12.78
CA THR A 68 1.41 -2.92 -13.76
C THR A 68 0.02 -3.47 -13.48
N LEU A 69 -0.97 -2.60 -13.29
CA LEU A 69 -2.37 -3.01 -13.21
C LEU A 69 -2.82 -3.52 -14.59
N ASP A 70 -3.18 -4.79 -14.64
CA ASP A 70 -3.75 -5.44 -15.83
C ASP A 70 -5.26 -5.18 -15.93
N THR A 71 -5.90 -5.71 -16.98
CA THR A 71 -7.35 -5.53 -17.21
C THR A 71 -8.24 -6.10 -16.11
N LYS A 72 -7.73 -7.02 -15.28
CA LYS A 72 -8.50 -7.61 -14.17
C LYS A 72 -8.37 -6.81 -12.89
N LEU A 73 -7.17 -6.29 -12.60
CA LEU A 73 -6.91 -5.51 -11.38
C LEU A 73 -7.30 -4.04 -11.54
N LYS A 74 -7.16 -3.47 -12.73
CA LYS A 74 -7.46 -2.05 -12.97
C LYS A 74 -8.83 -1.61 -12.42
N PRO A 75 -9.96 -2.27 -12.74
CA PRO A 75 -11.28 -1.82 -12.26
C PRO A 75 -11.51 -2.02 -10.76
N ILE A 76 -10.61 -2.73 -10.06
CA ILE A 76 -10.69 -2.91 -8.60
C ILE A 76 -10.06 -1.71 -7.88
N TYR A 77 -9.00 -1.15 -8.47
CA TYR A 77 -8.13 -0.15 -7.83
C TYR A 77 -8.22 1.24 -8.45
N LEU A 78 -8.87 1.37 -9.62
CA LEU A 78 -9.08 2.62 -10.32
C LEU A 78 -10.49 2.68 -10.88
N ASP A 79 -11.05 3.88 -10.89
CA ASP A 79 -12.22 4.20 -11.71
C ASP A 79 -11.81 4.48 -13.17
N ASP A 80 -12.81 4.80 -14.00
CA ASP A 80 -12.61 5.10 -15.42
C ASP A 80 -11.82 6.40 -15.66
N GLU A 81 -11.80 7.30 -14.68
CA GLU A 81 -11.05 8.57 -14.71
C GLU A 81 -9.60 8.40 -14.22
N GLY A 82 -9.27 7.24 -13.64
CA GLY A 82 -7.94 6.92 -13.12
C GLY A 82 -7.69 7.41 -11.69
N ASN A 83 -8.75 7.73 -10.94
CA ASN A 83 -8.68 8.00 -9.51
C ASN A 83 -8.56 6.68 -8.73
N PHE A 84 -7.85 6.72 -7.59
CA PHE A 84 -7.74 5.54 -6.74
C PHE A 84 -9.05 5.27 -6.00
N VAL A 85 -9.57 4.07 -6.25
CA VAL A 85 -10.73 3.52 -5.57
C VAL A 85 -10.39 2.14 -5.06
N PHE A 86 -11.21 1.61 -4.15
CA PHE A 86 -11.28 0.19 -3.90
C PHE A 86 -12.71 -0.28 -4.12
N LYS A 87 -12.93 -0.97 -5.24
CA LYS A 87 -14.25 -1.30 -5.80
C LYS A 87 -15.04 -0.01 -6.08
N THR A 88 -15.83 0.46 -5.12
CA THR A 88 -16.71 1.64 -5.25
C THR A 88 -16.39 2.74 -4.24
N ILE A 89 -15.35 2.57 -3.43
CA ILE A 89 -14.98 3.49 -2.34
C ILE A 89 -13.74 4.28 -2.75
N TYR A 90 -13.82 5.61 -2.73
CA TYR A 90 -12.65 6.47 -2.93
C TYR A 90 -11.68 6.34 -1.76
N LEU A 91 -10.39 6.32 -2.07
CA LEU A 91 -9.34 6.22 -1.05
C LEU A 91 -8.89 7.61 -0.58
N ASP A 92 -8.58 7.73 0.69
CA ASP A 92 -8.05 8.97 1.27
C ASP A 92 -6.54 9.08 1.05
N GLU A 93 -6.05 10.31 0.84
CA GLU A 93 -4.62 10.58 0.75
C GLU A 93 -3.92 10.39 2.10
N GLU A 94 -2.79 9.67 2.11
CA GLU A 94 -1.90 9.55 3.25
C GLU A 94 -1.09 10.83 3.40
N ILE A 95 -1.51 11.71 4.31
CA ILE A 95 -0.75 12.89 4.69
C ILE A 95 0.47 12.42 5.51
N ILE A 96 1.62 12.27 4.86
CA ILE A 96 2.88 12.06 5.57
C ILE A 96 3.31 13.41 6.15
N SER A 97 2.85 13.71 7.36
CA SER A 97 3.41 14.82 8.13
C SER A 97 4.86 14.48 8.48
N ASN A 98 5.81 15.10 7.79
CA ASN A 98 7.23 15.08 8.13
C ASN A 98 7.43 15.80 9.48
N VAL A 99 7.06 15.15 10.59
CA VAL A 99 7.47 15.60 11.92
C VAL A 99 8.94 15.22 12.06
N ASN A 100 9.82 16.13 11.69
CA ASN A 100 11.21 16.11 12.13
C ASN A 100 11.19 16.11 13.66
N HIS A 101 11.29 14.93 14.28
CA HIS A 101 11.80 14.82 15.64
C HIS A 101 13.30 15.16 15.59
N SER A 102 13.59 16.46 15.50
CA SER A 102 14.87 16.99 15.95
C SER A 102 14.89 16.79 17.46
N SER A 103 15.44 15.66 17.89
CA SER A 103 15.78 15.40 19.28
C SER A 103 16.61 16.56 19.82
N ALA A 104 16.20 17.04 20.98
CA ALA A 104 16.82 18.13 21.72
C ALA A 104 18.34 17.95 21.88
N SER A 105 19.07 19.03 21.60
CA SER A 105 20.36 19.31 22.20
C SER A 105 20.21 20.61 22.97
N VAL A 106 19.75 20.52 24.22
CA VAL A 106 20.00 21.57 25.20
C VAL A 106 21.47 21.51 25.57
N SER A 107 22.24 22.48 25.06
CA SER A 107 23.52 22.88 25.63
C SER A 107 23.69 24.36 25.31
N GLU A 108 23.26 25.23 26.23
CA GLU A 108 23.72 26.62 26.25
C GLU A 108 24.58 26.84 27.52
N PRO A 109 25.56 27.76 27.42
CA PRO A 109 26.81 27.75 28.19
C PRO A 109 26.71 28.09 29.67
#